data_AF-A0A933AW36-F1
#
_entry.id   AF-A0A933AW36-F1
#
_cell.length_a   1.000
_cell.length_b   1.000
_cell.length_c   1.000
_cell.angle_alpha   90.00
_cell.angle_beta   90.00
_cell.angle_gamma   90.00
#
_symmetry.space_group_name_H-M   'P 1'
#
loop_
_entity.id
_entity.type
_entity.pdbx_description
1 polymer ?
#
loop_
_entity_poly.entity_id
_entity_poly.type
_entity_poly.pdbx_seq_one_letter_code
_entity_poly.pdbx_strand_id
1 'polypeptide(L)' 'MPPERVGEVTEGPYRLLRNKRRRRGKFKMVGPDAGGTFWTIVLEPTREPGVWRPVTGWQTEPGELSLYHGGKSK' A
#
# COMPACT_ATOMS: atom_id res chain seq x y z
N MET A 1 -1.45 3.28 -11.27
CA MET A 1 -1.90 4.42 -10.44
C MET A 1 -1.08 5.66 -10.83
N PRO A 2 -1.70 6.85 -10.93
CA PRO A 2 -0.98 8.11 -11.12
C PRO A 2 -0.06 8.46 -9.94
N PRO A 3 1.10 9.11 -10.15
CA PRO A 3 2.08 9.40 -9.08
C PRO A 3 1.54 10.23 -7.92
N GLU A 4 0.64 11.18 -8.19
CA GLU A 4 0.04 12.08 -7.20
C GLU A 4 -0.75 11.32 -6.13
N ARG A 5 -1.36 10.19 -6.49
CA ARG A 5 -2.12 9.34 -5.56
C ARG A 5 -1.24 8.65 -4.53
N VAL A 6 0.07 8.50 -4.79
CA VAL A 6 0.99 8.00 -3.77
C VAL A 6 1.00 8.94 -2.57
N GLY A 7 1.11 10.25 -2.82
CA GLY A 7 1.16 11.29 -1.79
C GLY A 7 -0.10 11.29 -0.93
N GLU A 8 -1.27 11.28 -1.59
CA GLU A 8 -2.56 11.28 -0.91
C GLU A 8 -2.73 10.08 0.04
N VAL A 9 -2.30 8.88 -0.39
CA VAL A 9 -2.37 7.67 0.44
C VAL A 9 -1.37 7.71 1.60
N THR A 10 -0.19 8.32 1.40
CA THR A 10 0.82 8.47 2.47
C THR A 10 0.46 9.49 3.53
N GLU A 11 -0.32 10.52 3.17
CA GLU A 11 -0.77 11.57 4.09
C GLU A 11 -2.03 11.14 4.89
N GLY A 12 -2.77 10.17 4.38
CA GLY A 12 -3.98 9.63 5.00
C GLY A 12 -3.77 8.40 5.91
N PRO A 13 -4.85 7.85 6.48
CA PRO A 13 -4.79 6.65 7.31
C PRO A 13 -4.53 5.40 6.45
N TYR A 14 -3.28 4.92 6.44
CA TYR A 14 -2.88 3.69 5.75
C TYR A 14 -2.62 2.51 6.70
N ARG A 15 -2.62 1.30 6.14
CA ARG A 15 -2.09 0.08 6.77
C ARG A 15 -0.96 -0.51 5.96
N LEU A 16 0.09 -0.95 6.66
CA LEU A 16 1.16 -1.74 6.07
C LEU A 16 0.87 -3.23 6.25
N LEU A 17 0.77 -3.93 5.12
CA LEU A 17 0.61 -5.37 5.04
C LEU A 17 1.92 -5.98 4.53
N ARG A 18 2.30 -7.14 5.06
CA ARG A 18 3.46 -7.86 4.56
C ARG A 18 3.14 -8.42 3.17
N ASN A 19 4.00 -8.19 2.19
CA ASN A 19 3.82 -8.79 0.88
C ASN A 19 4.08 -10.31 0.94
N LYS A 20 3.34 -11.11 0.16
CA LYS A 20 3.54 -12.56 0.12
C LYS A 20 4.99 -12.87 -0.30
N ARG A 21 5.64 -13.78 0.42
CA ARG A 21 7.02 -14.22 0.17
C ARG A 21 7.11 -14.67 -1.30
N ARG A 22 8.02 -14.06 -2.09
CA ARG A 22 8.30 -14.24 -3.54
C ARG A 22 7.76 -13.17 -4.52
N ARG A 23 7.11 -12.09 -4.07
CA ARG A 23 6.79 -10.92 -4.92
C ARG A 23 7.82 -9.78 -4.72
N ARG A 24 8.02 -8.92 -5.73
CA ARG A 24 8.81 -7.66 -5.60
C ARG A 24 8.15 -6.75 -4.56
N GLY A 25 8.93 -6.00 -3.78
CA GLY A 25 8.44 -5.24 -2.62
C GLY A 25 8.24 -6.04 -1.34
N LYS A 26 8.71 -5.47 -0.22
CA LYS A 26 8.62 -6.09 1.11
C LYS A 26 7.25 -5.85 1.76
N PHE A 27 6.64 -4.70 1.46
CA PHE A 27 5.38 -4.27 2.07
C PHE A 27 4.39 -3.80 1.02
N LYS A 28 3.11 -3.95 1.34
CA LYS A 28 2.00 -3.29 0.66
C LYS A 28 1.43 -2.25 1.61
N MET A 29 1.25 -1.03 1.13
CA MET A 29 0.55 0.03 1.81
C MET A 29 -0.86 0.10 1.23
N VAL A 30 -1.88 0.02 2.09
CA VAL A 30 -3.29 0.10 1.70
C VAL A 30 -3.92 1.29 2.41
N GLY A 31 -4.53 2.20 1.67
CA GLY A 31 -5.21 3.36 2.26
C GLY A 31 -6.08 4.10 1.24
N PRO A 32 -6.96 4.98 1.72
CA PRO A 32 -7.77 5.83 0.86
C PRO A 32 -6.95 6.98 0.29
N ASP A 33 -7.31 7.44 -0.90
CA ASP A 33 -6.91 8.74 -1.43
C ASP A 33 -7.83 9.87 -0.92
N ALA A 34 -7.63 11.11 -1.36
CA ALA A 34 -8.43 12.25 -0.92
C ALA A 34 -9.93 12.13 -1.29
N GLY A 35 -10.26 11.31 -2.30
CA GLY A 35 -11.64 11.03 -2.72
C GLY A 35 -12.26 9.80 -2.04
N GLY A 36 -11.55 9.16 -1.12
CA GLY A 36 -12.00 7.93 -0.45
C GLY A 36 -11.81 6.65 -1.27
N THR A 37 -11.16 6.72 -2.43
CA THR A 37 -10.83 5.52 -3.22
C THR A 37 -9.64 4.83 -2.61
N PHE A 38 -9.75 3.52 -2.37
CA PHE A 38 -8.67 2.73 -1.78
C PHE A 38 -7.64 2.29 -2.81
N TRP A 39 -6.38 2.48 -2.45
CA TRP A 39 -5.22 2.09 -3.25
C TRP A 39 -4.30 1.15 -2.50
N THR A 40 -3.78 0.16 -3.22
CA THR A 40 -2.71 -0.73 -2.76
C THR A 40 -1.42 -0.33 -3.45
N ILE A 41 -0.39 0.01 -2.69
CA ILE A 41 0.92 0.46 -3.17
C ILE A 41 1.99 -0.50 -2.67
N VAL A 42 2.79 -1.05 -3.58
CA VAL A 42 3.94 -1.89 -3.23
C VAL A 42 5.14 -1.00 -2.91
N LEU A 43 5.70 -1.19 -1.72
CA LEU A 43 6.87 -0.47 -1.23
C LEU A 43 8.12 -1.35 -1.21
N GLU A 44 9.23 -0.79 -1.70
CA GLU A 44 10.57 -1.35 -1.58
C GLU A 44 11.45 -0.48 -0.70
N PRO A 45 12.31 -1.06 0.14
CA PRO A 45 13.30 -0.28 0.87
C PRO A 45 14.31 0.28 -0.14
N THR A 46 14.77 1.49 0.12
CA THR A 46 15.89 2.07 -0.63
C THR A 46 17.22 1.72 0.04
N ARG A 47 18.33 2.28 -0.48
CA ARG A 47 19.64 2.21 0.18
C ARG A 47 19.70 3.07 1.44
N GLU A 48 18.82 4.04 1.56
CA GLU A 48 18.72 4.92 2.73
C GLU A 48 17.77 4.29 3.76
N PRO A 49 18.24 4.04 5.00
CA PRO A 49 17.40 3.49 6.05
C PRO A 49 16.22 4.41 6.35
N GLY A 50 15.02 3.82 6.47
CA GLY A 50 13.80 4.57 6.73
C GLY A 50 13.12 5.14 5.48
N VAL A 51 13.79 5.17 4.33
CA VAL A 51 13.21 5.63 3.07
C VAL A 51 12.70 4.45 2.24
N TRP A 52 11.43 4.53 1.87
CA TRP A 52 10.73 3.55 1.05
C TRP A 52 10.36 4.17 -0.29
N ARG A 53 10.50 3.41 -1.38
CA ARG A 53 10.05 3.82 -2.70
C ARG A 53 8.78 3.07 -3.11
N PRO A 54 7.79 3.75 -3.70
CA PRO A 54 6.71 3.08 -4.40
C PRO A 54 7.25 2.40 -5.66
N VAL A 55 6.85 1.16 -5.91
CA VAL A 55 7.22 0.40 -7.11
C VAL A 55 6.07 0.34 -8.09
N THR A 56 4.88 0.06 -7.59
CA THR A 56 3.65 -0.05 -8.37
C THR A 56 2.45 0.13 -7.45
N GLY A 57 1.32 0.52 -8.01
CA GLY A 57 0.07 0.64 -7.28
C GLY A 57 -1.15 0.42 -8.16
N TRP A 58 -2.18 -0.15 -7.57
CA TRP A 58 -3.47 -0.48 -8.18
C TRP A 58 -4.61 -0.16 -7.23
N GLN A 59 -5.83 -0.03 -7.76
CA GLN A 59 -7.03 0.12 -6.95
C GLN A 59 -7.24 -1.13 -6.11
N THR A 60 -7.41 -0.96 -4.79
CA THR A 60 -7.43 -2.07 -3.82
C THR A 60 -8.52 -3.09 -4.14
N GLU A 61 -8.16 -4.38 -4.12
CA GLU A 61 -9.11 -5.47 -4.27
C GLU A 61 -9.85 -5.79 -2.95
N PRO A 62 -11.06 -6.38 -2.97
CA PRO A 62 -11.86 -6.64 -1.77
C PRO A 62 -11.12 -7.42 -0.67
N GLY A 63 -10.24 -8.36 -1.04
CA GLY A 63 -9.45 -9.13 -0.09
C GLY A 63 -8.42 -8.27 0.66
N GLU A 64 -7.80 -7.30 -0.01
CA GLU A 64 -6.84 -6.37 0.60
C GLU A 64 -7.56 -5.31 1.44
N LEU A 65 -8.73 -4.86 0.99
CA LEU A 65 -9.61 -3.95 1.73
C LEU A 65 -10.09 -4.58 3.06
N SER A 66 -10.42 -5.88 3.04
CA SER A 66 -10.76 -6.61 4.26
C SER A 66 -9.62 -6.58 5.29
N LEU A 67 -8.36 -6.74 4.85
CA LEU A 67 -7.18 -6.65 5.74
C LEU A 67 -6.98 -5.22 6.27
N TYR A 68 -7.29 -4.20 5.47
CA TYR A 68 -7.29 -2.80 5.91
C TYR A 68 -8.27 -2.57 7.07
N HIS A 69 -9.49 -3.11 6.98
CA HIS A 69 -10.49 -2.98 8.05
C HIS A 69 -10.25 -3.90 9.26
N GLY A 70 -9.16 -4.67 9.28
CA GLY A 70 -8.82 -5.55 10.40
C GLY A 70 -9.26 -7.00 10.25
N GLY A 71 -9.66 -7.42 9.05
CA GLY A 71 -9.80 -8.83 8.70
C GLY A 71 -8.49 -9.57 8.91
N LYS A 72 -8.55 -10.78 9.49
CA LYS A 72 -7.38 -11.67 9.59
C LYS A 72 -7.15 -12.32 8.22
N SER A 73 -5.90 -12.36 7.75
CA SER A 73 -5.53 -13.26 6.65
C SER A 73 -5.86 -14.70 7.06
N LYS A 74 -6.74 -15.35 6.29
CA LYS A 74 -7.11 -16.76 6.47
C LYS A 74 -6.00 -17.67 5.98
#